data_AF-A0A957TI98-F1
#
_entry.id   AF-A0A957TI98-F1
#
_cell.length_a   1.000
_cell.length_b   1.000
_cell.length_c   1.000
_cell.angle_alpha   90.00
_cell.angle_beta   90.00
_cell.angle_gamma   90.00
#
_symmetry.space_group_name_H-M   'P 1'
#
loop_
_entity.id
_entity.type
_entity.pdbx_description
1 polymer ?
#
loop_
_entity_poly.entity_id
_entity_poly.type
_entity_poly.pdbx_seq_one_letter_code
_entity_poly.pdbx_strand_id
1 'polypeptide(L)' 'MSQRLPTATDGLRIGAGAGFAGDRMEPAVELVNHAQLDALVFELLAERTIALAQRRKRSGSGPGYDERLPA' A
#
# COMPACT_ATOMS: atom_id res chain seq x y z
N MET A 1 13.53 -8.36 22.74
CA MET A 1 13.81 -7.05 22.11
C MET A 1 12.84 -6.04 22.67
N SER A 2 13.29 -5.15 23.57
CA SER A 2 12.47 -4.08 24.13
C SER A 2 12.68 -2.84 23.24
N GLN A 3 11.71 -2.52 22.40
CA GLN A 3 11.73 -1.26 21.65
C GLN A 3 11.01 -0.21 22.50
N ARG A 4 11.72 0.87 22.80
CA ARG A 4 11.22 2.01 23.56
C ARG A 4 10.30 2.81 22.63
N LEU A 5 9.05 3.06 23.03
CA LEU A 5 8.14 3.89 22.25
C LEU A 5 8.61 5.36 22.29
N PRO A 6 8.56 6.09 21.17
CA PRO A 6 8.97 7.49 21.11
C PRO A 6 8.10 8.36 22.03
N THR A 7 8.74 9.31 22.70
CA THR A 7 8.05 10.30 23.55
C THR A 7 7.62 11.51 22.73
N ALA A 8 6.75 12.37 23.27
CA ALA A 8 6.23 13.55 22.56
C ALA A 8 7.31 14.55 22.11
N THR A 9 8.54 14.43 22.62
CA THR A 9 9.69 15.28 22.29
C THR A 9 10.66 14.65 21.29
N ASP A 10 10.50 13.35 20.99
CA ASP A 10 11.30 12.66 19.98
C ASP A 10 10.72 12.93 18.59
N GLY A 11 11.56 13.25 17.61
CA GLY A 11 11.11 13.44 16.23
C GLY A 11 10.58 12.14 15.63
N LEU A 12 9.34 12.15 15.13
CA LEU A 12 8.70 10.98 14.53
C LEU A 12 9.09 10.83 13.05
N ARG A 13 9.62 9.67 12.66
CA ARG A 13 10.02 9.34 11.29
C ARG A 13 8.93 8.51 10.61
N ILE A 14 8.25 9.11 9.65
CA ILE A 14 7.19 8.47 8.87
C ILE A 14 7.66 8.31 7.42
N GLY A 15 7.64 7.08 6.92
CA GLY A 15 7.83 6.78 5.51
C GLY A 15 6.50 6.55 4.81
N ALA A 16 6.50 6.70 3.49
CA ALA A 16 5.33 6.42 2.65
C ALA A 16 5.69 5.44 1.54
N GLY A 17 4.84 4.44 1.35
CA GLY A 17 4.87 3.49 0.26
C GLY A 17 3.52 3.42 -0.44
N ALA A 18 3.45 2.64 -1.50
CA ALA A 18 2.26 2.52 -2.32
C ALA A 18 1.78 1.05 -2.26
N GLY A 19 0.48 0.85 -2.02
CA GLY A 19 -0.06 -0.42 -1.49
C GLY A 19 -1.19 -1.06 -2.30
N PHE A 20 -1.45 -0.62 -3.54
CA PHE A 20 -2.56 -1.18 -4.33
C PHE A 20 -2.18 -2.43 -5.13
N ALA A 21 -3.18 -3.10 -5.70
CA ALA A 21 -3.02 -4.30 -6.50
C ALA A 21 -2.23 -4.01 -7.80
N GLY A 22 -0.92 -4.22 -7.78
CA GLY A 22 -0.01 -3.97 -8.90
C GLY A 22 1.00 -2.85 -8.67
N ASP A 23 1.20 -2.44 -7.42
CA ASP A 23 2.19 -1.43 -7.06
C ASP A 23 3.62 -1.94 -6.96
N ARG A 24 4.57 -1.01 -6.88
CA ARG A 24 5.98 -1.29 -6.61
C ARG A 24 6.22 -1.26 -5.10
N MET A 25 6.43 -2.43 -4.51
CA MET A 25 6.72 -2.54 -3.07
C MET A 25 8.19 -2.27 -2.74
N GLU A 26 9.09 -2.42 -3.70
CA GLU A 26 10.54 -2.32 -3.52
C GLU A 26 10.97 -1.00 -2.83
N PRO A 27 10.43 0.18 -3.17
CA PRO A 27 10.77 1.42 -2.46
C PRO A 27 10.33 1.42 -0.99
N ALA A 28 9.18 0.82 -0.68
CA ALA A 28 8.70 0.73 0.70
C ALA A 28 9.59 -0.22 1.53
N VAL A 29 10.08 -1.30 0.91
CA VAL A 29 11.04 -2.22 1.53
C VAL A 29 12.37 -1.54 1.84
N GLU A 30 12.91 -0.76 0.89
CA GLU A 30 14.14 0.04 1.11
C GLU A 30 13.99 1.00 2.30
N LEU A 31 12.84 1.67 2.41
CA LEU A 31 12.55 2.55 3.54
C LEU A 31 12.53 1.82 4.88
N VAL A 32 11.89 0.64 4.95
CA VAL A 32 11.86 -0.18 6.18
C VAL A 32 13.25 -0.64 6.58
N ASN A 33 14.09 -1.01 5.61
CA ASN A 33 15.42 -1.54 5.88
C ASN A 33 16.44 -0.46 6.28
N HIS A 34 16.29 0.77 5.76
CA HIS A 34 17.37 1.76 5.83
C HIS A 34 16.99 3.09 6.50
N ALA A 35 15.71 3.47 6.55
CA ALA A 35 15.32 4.81 6.99
C ALA A 35 15.02 4.94 8.49
N GLN A 36 15.13 3.87 9.28
CA GLN A 36 14.85 3.86 10.72
C GLN A 36 13.49 4.50 11.05
N LEU A 37 12.45 4.07 10.34
CA LEU A 37 11.10 4.61 10.48
C LEU A 37 10.43 4.13 11.76
N ASP A 38 9.65 5.02 12.37
CA ASP A 38 8.72 4.68 13.43
C ASP A 38 7.39 4.18 12.87
N ALA A 39 7.02 4.66 11.67
CA ALA A 39 5.81 4.25 10.97
C ALA A 39 6.01 4.23 9.45
N LEU A 40 5.32 3.30 8.79
CA LEU A 40 5.19 3.24 7.34
C LEU A 40 3.71 3.40 6.97
N VAL A 41 3.41 4.36 6.11
CA VAL A 41 2.05 4.61 5.59
C VAL A 41 1.97 4.08 4.16
N PHE A 42 0.88 3.40 3.82
CA PHE A 42 0.58 3.03 2.44
C PHE A 42 -0.50 3.93 1.86
N GLU A 43 -0.20 4.56 0.72
CA GLU A 43 -1.24 5.17 -0.10
C GLU A 43 -2.01 4.08 -0.88
N LEU A 44 -3.29 4.35 -1.12
CA LEU A 44 -4.18 3.49 -1.89
C LEU A 44 -4.84 4.30 -3.01
N LEU A 45 -4.58 3.93 -4.26
CA LEU A 45 -5.26 4.49 -5.43
C LEU A 45 -6.43 3.59 -5.87
N ALA A 46 -7.57 3.74 -5.19
CA ALA A 46 -8.76 2.93 -5.44
C ALA A 46 -9.32 3.14 -6.85
N GLU A 47 -9.26 4.36 -7.38
CA GLU A 47 -9.85 4.76 -8.67
C GLU A 47 -9.25 3.96 -9.83
N ARG A 48 -7.92 3.80 -9.85
CA ARG A 48 -7.25 3.01 -10.88
C ARG A 48 -7.66 1.54 -10.80
N THR A 49 -7.77 1.00 -9.59
CA THR A 49 -8.18 -0.39 -9.35
C THR A 49 -9.61 -0.64 -9.86
N ILE A 50 -10.54 0.25 -9.51
CA ILE A 50 -11.95 0.18 -9.93
C ILE A 50 -12.06 0.34 -11.46
N ALA A 51 -11.36 1.32 -12.04
CA ALA A 51 -11.38 1.56 -13.48
C ALA A 51 -10.90 0.33 -14.27
N LEU A 52 -9.84 -0.34 -13.81
CA LEU A 52 -9.33 -1.57 -14.42
C LEU A 52 -10.32 -2.74 -14.29
N ALA A 53 -10.97 -2.90 -13.14
CA ALA A 53 -11.99 -3.92 -12.94
C ALA A 53 -13.23 -3.69 -13.83
N GLN A 54 -13.73 -2.45 -13.90
CA GLN A 54 -14.85 -2.08 -14.77
C GLN A 54 -14.50 -2.24 -16.25
N ARG A 55 -13.25 -1.95 -16.64
CA ARG A 55 -12.81 -2.16 -18.02
C ARG A 55 -12.84 -3.64 -18.40
N ARG A 56 -12.35 -4.54 -17.52
CA ARG A 56 -12.44 -6.01 -17.70
C ARG A 56 -13.88 -6.50 -17.79
N LYS A 57 -14.77 -5.98 -16.94
CA LYS A 57 -16.22 -6.28 -17.02
C LYS A 57 -16.80 -5.91 -18.37
N ARG A 58 -16.52 -4.69 -18.86
CA ARG A 58 -17.02 -4.21 -20.16
C ARG A 58 -16.49 -5.02 -21.35
N SER A 59 -15.29 -5.59 -21.26
CA SER A 59 -14.74 -6.49 -22.28
C SER A 59 -15.16 -7.95 -22.12
N GLY A 60 -15.97 -8.29 -21.11
CA GLY A 60 -16.39 -9.66 -20.82
C GLY A 60 -15.29 -10.55 -20.25
N SER A 61 -14.17 -9.98 -19.82
CA SER A 61 -12.98 -10.72 -19.38
C SER A 61 -12.82 -10.76 -17.85
N GLY A 62 -13.83 -10.31 -17.08
CA GLY A 62 -13.76 -10.32 -15.62
C GLY A 62 -15.05 -9.87 -14.93
N PRO A 63 -15.13 -10.01 -13.60
CA PRO A 63 -16.39 -9.89 -12.86
C PRO A 63 -16.79 -8.44 -12.51
N GLY A 64 -15.90 -7.47 -12.72
CA GLY A 64 -16.14 -6.05 -12.36
C GLY A 64 -15.64 -5.63 -10.99
N TYR A 65 -14.99 -6.54 -10.29
CA TYR A 65 -14.26 -6.33 -9.05
C TYR A 65 -12.92 -7.08 -9.13
N ASP A 66 -12.13 -7.04 -8.05
CA ASP A 66 -10.84 -7.75 -7.98
C ASP A 66 -11.05 -9.27 -8.04
N GLU A 67 -10.34 -9.96 -8.92
CA GLU A 67 -10.49 -11.41 -9.16
C GLU A 67 -10.18 -12.29 -7.93
N ARG A 68 -9.54 -11.73 -6.89
CA ARG A 68 -9.25 -12.42 -5.63
C ARG A 68 -10.43 -12.41 -4.66
N LEU A 69 -11.47 -11.63 -4.92
CA LEU A 69 -12.66 -11.60 -4.07
C LEU A 69 -13.60 -12.77 -4.40
N PRO A 70 -14.24 -13.37 -3.39
CA PRO A 70 -15.25 -14.40 -3.62
C PRO A 70 -16.44 -13.83 -4.41
N ALA A 71 -17.08 -14.69 -5.19
CA ALA A 71 -18.28 -14.37 -5.95
C ALA A 71 -19.52 -14.16 -5.08
#